data_AF-A0A7G3B2C4-F1
#
_entry.id   AF-A0A7G3B2C4-F1
#
_cell.length_a   1.000
_cell.length_b   1.000
_cell.length_c   1.000
_cell.angle_alpha   90.00
_cell.angle_beta   90.00
_cell.angle_gamma   90.00
#
_symmetry.space_group_name_H-M   'P 1'
#
loop_
_entity.id
_entity.type
_entity.pdbx_description
1 polymer ?
#
loop_
_entity_poly.entity_id
_entity_poly.type
_entity_poly.pdbx_seq_one_letter_code
_entity_poly.pdbx_strand_id
1 'polypeptide(L)' 'MVIEVKLRGYEAFIEYMKNLDAKGENVNVYFTGDKVDGVSWCPDCNDAEPHVRKALPLAAPNSYFIYVEV' A
#
# COMPACT_ATOMS: atom_id res chain seq x y z
N MET A 1 -6.50 8.46 10.78
CA MET A 1 -6.71 7.13 10.17
C MET A 1 -6.45 7.29 8.67
N VAL A 2 -5.67 6.39 8.08
CA VAL A 2 -5.39 6.41 6.64
C VAL A 2 -6.50 5.72 5.87
N ILE A 3 -6.66 6.06 4.60
CA ILE A 3 -7.51 5.36 3.65
C ILE A 3 -6.66 4.24 3.01
N GLU A 4 -6.89 2.99 3.42
CA GLU A 4 -6.15 1.83 2.89
C GLU A 4 -6.84 1.27 1.64
N VAL A 5 -6.06 1.07 0.57
CA VAL A 5 -6.50 0.40 -0.65
C VAL A 5 -5.53 -0.71 -0.98
N LYS A 6 -6.05 -1.90 -1.28
CA LYS A 6 -5.27 -3.08 -1.63
C LYS A 6 -5.45 -3.41 -3.10
N LEU A 7 -4.35 -3.52 -3.82
CA LEU A 7 -4.29 -3.77 -5.26
C LEU A 7 -3.30 -4.91 -5.52
N ARG A 8 -3.45 -5.56 -6.67
CA ARG A 8 -2.53 -6.60 -7.14
C ARG A 8 -2.22 -6.39 -8.61
N GLY A 9 -0.94 -6.40 -8.95
CA GLY A 9 -0.45 -6.21 -10.32
C GLY A 9 -0.45 -4.76 -10.78
N TYR A 10 0.28 -4.53 -11.88
CA TYR A 10 0.52 -3.22 -12.46
C TYR A 10 -0.76 -2.58 -13.03
N GLU A 11 -1.60 -3.38 -13.70
CA GLU A 11 -2.81 -2.91 -14.36
C GLU A 11 -3.79 -2.32 -13.36
N ALA A 12 -4.05 -3.02 -12.25
CA ALA A 12 -4.93 -2.55 -11.19
C ALA A 12 -4.38 -1.30 -10.50
N PHE A 13 -3.06 -1.23 -10.28
CA PHE A 13 -2.41 -0.05 -9.75
C PHE A 13 -2.60 1.16 -10.66
N ILE A 14 -2.31 1.03 -11.95
CA ILE A 14 -2.42 2.13 -12.91
C ILE A 14 -3.88 2.57 -13.08
N GLU A 15 -4.82 1.63 -13.16
CA GLU A 15 -6.24 1.96 -13.26
C GLU A 15 -6.72 2.74 -12.02
N TYR A 16 -6.34 2.30 -10.82
CA TYR A 16 -6.69 3.00 -9.58
C TYR A 16 -6.07 4.40 -9.55
N MET A 17 -4.77 4.52 -9.82
CA MET A 17 -4.07 5.80 -9.75
C MET A 17 -4.54 6.82 -10.79
N LYS A 18 -4.98 6.38 -11.98
CA LYS A 18 -5.58 7.26 -12.99
C LYS A 18 -6.87 7.92 -12.53
N ASN A 19 -7.63 7.21 -11.69
CA ASN A 19 -8.94 7.67 -11.21
C ASN A 19 -8.89 8.28 -9.81
N LEU A 20 -7.73 8.23 -9.14
CA LEU A 20 -7.57 8.77 -7.79
C LEU A 20 -7.52 10.30 -7.82
N ASP A 21 -8.58 10.93 -7.32
CA ASP A 21 -8.55 12.32 -6.88
C ASP A 21 -8.21 12.37 -5.38
N ALA A 22 -6.93 12.58 -5.08
CA ALA A 22 -6.45 12.66 -3.71
C ALA A 22 -6.88 13.95 -2.99
N LYS A 23 -7.50 14.93 -3.68
CA LYS A 23 -7.96 16.21 -3.11
C LYS A 23 -6.88 16.98 -2.31
N GLY A 24 -5.61 16.79 -2.69
CA GLY A 24 -4.45 17.39 -2.01
C GLY A 24 -3.94 16.60 -0.80
N GLU A 25 -4.53 15.46 -0.46
CA GLU A 25 -4.05 14.58 0.61
C GLU A 25 -2.81 13.77 0.17
N ASN A 26 -1.99 13.39 1.14
CA ASN A 26 -0.79 12.58 0.87
C ASN A 26 -1.16 11.18 0.38
N VAL A 27 -0.40 10.68 -0.60
CA VAL A 27 -0.53 9.31 -1.12
C VAL A 27 0.78 8.57 -0.91
N ASN A 28 0.77 7.53 -0.08
CA ASN A 28 1.90 6.64 0.13
C ASN A 28 1.60 5.31 -0.55
N VAL A 29 2.51 4.83 -1.38
CA VAL A 29 2.38 3.56 -2.09
C VAL A 29 3.39 2.57 -1.54
N TYR A 30 2.91 1.39 -1.14
CA TYR A 30 3.71 0.29 -0.63
C TYR A 30 3.64 -0.87 -1.61
N PHE A 31 4.69 -0.99 -2.41
CA PHE A 31 4.89 -2.15 -3.29
C PHE A 31 5.54 -3.28 -2.48
N THR A 32 4.94 -4.46 -2.55
CA THR A 32 5.41 -5.67 -1.86
C THR A 32 5.25 -6.87 -2.77
N GLY A 33 6.12 -7.87 -2.66
CA GLY A 33 5.92 -9.11 -3.42
C GLY A 33 4.58 -9.76 -3.08
N ASP A 34 3.92 -10.33 -4.08
CA ASP A 34 2.68 -11.06 -3.89
C ASP A 34 2.81 -12.23 -2.89
N LYS A 35 1.67 -12.58 -2.30
CA LYS A 35 1.61 -13.49 -1.16
C LYS A 35 0.96 -14.81 -1.52
N VAL A 36 1.58 -15.89 -1.05
CA VAL A 36 1.00 -17.23 -1.01
C VAL A 36 0.88 -17.60 0.47
N ASP A 37 -0.32 -17.98 0.90
CA ASP A 37 -0.64 -18.27 2.32
C ASP A 37 -0.25 -17.14 3.29
N GLY A 38 -0.35 -15.89 2.83
CA GLY A 38 -0.06 -14.69 3.61
C GLY A 38 1.43 -14.33 3.71
N VAL A 39 2.32 -15.11 3.09
CA VAL A 39 3.78 -14.88 3.08
C VAL A 39 4.20 -14.39 1.71
N SER A 40 4.92 -13.27 1.67
CA SER A 40 5.51 -12.75 0.44
C SER A 40 6.69 -13.62 0.02
N TRP A 41 6.87 -13.84 -1.27
CA TRP A 41 8.11 -14.46 -1.79
C TRP A 41 9.36 -13.60 -1.50
N CYS A 42 9.17 -12.31 -1.22
CA CYS A 42 10.20 -11.34 -0.87
C CYS A 42 10.44 -11.33 0.66
N PRO A 43 11.60 -11.82 1.16
CA PRO A 43 11.88 -11.89 2.59
C PRO A 43 11.86 -10.51 3.27
N ASP A 44 12.50 -9.52 2.66
CA ASP A 44 12.55 -8.14 3.14
C ASP A 44 11.15 -7.52 3.25
N CYS A 45 10.24 -7.89 2.35
CA CYS A 45 8.86 -7.41 2.38
C CYS A 45 8.11 -7.94 3.61
N ASN A 46 8.34 -9.21 3.96
CA ASN A 46 7.78 -9.81 5.19
C ASN A 46 8.30 -9.12 6.45
N ASP A 47 9.60 -8.80 6.49
CA ASP A 47 10.22 -8.13 7.64
C ASP A 47 9.78 -6.65 7.75
N ALA A 48 9.68 -5.95 6.61
CA ALA A 48 9.35 -4.53 6.57
C ALA A 48 7.87 -4.23 6.88
N GLU A 49 6.93 -5.09 6.45
CA GLU A 49 5.50 -4.79 6.56
C GLU A 49 5.02 -4.51 7.99
N PRO A 50 5.41 -5.28 9.03
CA PRO A 50 5.09 -4.96 10.42
C PRO A 50 5.53 -3.55 10.83
N HIS A 51 6.70 -3.10 10.38
CA HIS A 51 7.23 -1.77 10.69
C HIS A 51 6.46 -0.67 9.98
N VAL A 52 6.15 -0.86 8.69
CA VAL A 52 5.34 0.08 7.90
C VAL A 52 3.94 0.21 8.51
N ARG A 53 3.29 -0.92 8.83
CA ARG A 53 1.95 -0.92 9.45
C ARG A 53 1.94 -0.24 10.81
N LYS A 54 2.98 -0.43 11.62
CA LYS A 54 3.13 0.25 12.92
C LYS A 54 3.26 1.76 12.78
N ALA A 55 3.75 2.27 11.64
CA ALA A 55 3.90 3.69 11.39
C ALA A 55 2.63 4.36 10.84
N LEU A 56 1.65 3.61 10.30
CA LEU A 56 0.42 4.18 9.73
C LEU A 56 -0.37 5.11 10.67
N PRO A 57 -0.45 4.87 12.00
CA PRO A 57 -1.10 5.80 12.92
C PRO A 57 -0.44 7.18 13.01
N LEU A 58 0.83 7.30 12.60
CA LEU A 58 1.58 8.58 12.57
C LEU A 58 1.35 9.37 11.28
N ALA A 59 0.74 8.76 10.27
CA ALA A 59 0.46 9.42 8.99
C ALA A 59 -0.63 10.49 9.14
N ALA A 60 -0.62 11.45 8.22
CA ALA A 60 -1.63 12.50 8.18
C ALA A 60 -3.05 11.89 8.13
N PRO A 61 -4.03 12.42 8.88
CA PRO A 61 -5.42 11.98 8.77
C PRO A 61 -5.90 12.07 7.32
N ASN A 62 -6.74 11.12 6.87
CA ASN A 62 -7.28 11.06 5.51
C ASN A 62 -6.24 10.87 4.38
N SER A 63 -4.95 10.72 4.71
CA SER A 63 -3.95 10.30 3.72
C SER A 63 -4.19 8.87 3.24
N TYR A 64 -3.73 8.57 2.04
CA TYR A 64 -3.89 7.28 1.38
C TYR A 64 -2.69 6.37 1.65
N PHE A 65 -2.98 5.10 1.91
CA PHE A 65 -2.01 4.02 1.94
C PHE A 65 -2.40 2.97 0.89
N ILE A 66 -1.69 2.97 -0.23
CA ILE A 66 -1.94 2.09 -1.37
C ILE A 66 -1.00 0.90 -1.27
N TYR A 67 -1.53 -0.24 -0.84
CA TYR A 67 -0.81 -1.50 -0.69
C TYR A 67 -0.92 -2.29 -2.01
N VAL A 68 0.20 -2.55 -2.68
CA VAL A 68 0.23 -3.15 -4.02
C VAL A 68 1.09 -4.40 -4.00
N GLU A 69 0.47 -5.54 -4.25
CA GLU A 69 1.17 -6.81 -4.46
C GLU A 69 1.69 -6.90 -5.90
N VAL A 70 3.01 -7.08 -6.06
CA VAL A 70 3.72 -7.17 -7.34
C VAL A 70 4.24 -8.57 -7.64
#